data_AF-A0A352X1F1-F1
#
_entry.id   AF-A0A352X1F1-F1
#
_cell.length_a   1.000
_cell.length_b   1.000
_cell.length_c   1.000
_cell.angle_alpha   90.00
_cell.angle_beta   90.00
_cell.angle_gamma   90.00
#
_symmetry.space_group_name_H-M   'P 1'
#
loop_
_entity.id
_entity.type
_entity.pdbx_description
1 polymer ?
#
loop_
_entity_poly.entity_id
_entity_poly.type
_entity_poly.pdbx_seq_one_letter_code
_entity_poly.pdbx_strand_id
1 'polypeptide(L)'
;MKRIISLLLAVMLILSVAAMAGCNKENKKAESTSSNASSASSAQSAASVPEGATPIATTAEGKATGYTKVDKDEKGHVVRSYTYDSLGKLQGSIGYEYDDNDFVAKEIHYKTDGTISTQVVFERNENGFETKRTTMDAQGKVTSSVVTTYSEDGTATRTEYDADGKEIK
;
A
#
# COMPACT_ATOMS: atom_id res chain seq x y z
N MET A 1 -47.97 -11.91 -6.06
CA MET A 1 -47.35 -13.20 -5.69
C MET A 1 -46.59 -13.75 -6.89
N LYS A 2 -45.26 -13.55 -6.94
CA LYS A 2 -44.37 -14.21 -7.90
C LYS A 2 -43.26 -14.87 -7.08
N ARG A 3 -43.14 -16.19 -7.24
CA ARG A 3 -42.21 -17.05 -6.51
C ARG A 3 -40.81 -16.86 -7.07
N ILE A 4 -39.84 -16.58 -6.21
CA ILE A 4 -38.41 -16.67 -6.52
C ILE A 4 -37.90 -17.91 -5.80
N ILE A 5 -37.65 -18.96 -6.57
CA ILE A 5 -37.01 -20.22 -6.20
C ILE A 5 -35.70 -20.26 -6.99
N SER A 6 -34.64 -20.77 -6.35
CA SER A 6 -33.34 -21.17 -6.91
C SER A 6 -32.39 -20.04 -7.30
N LEU A 7 -31.08 -20.07 -7.03
CA LEU A 7 -30.13 -21.20 -7.03
C LEU A 7 -28.78 -20.75 -6.42
N LEU A 8 -28.04 -21.67 -5.78
CA LEU A 8 -26.58 -21.66 -5.44
C LEU A 8 -26.12 -20.67 -4.33
N LEU A 9 -25.64 -21.02 -3.12
CA LEU A 9 -25.11 -22.24 -2.51
C LEU A 9 -24.09 -23.02 -3.36
N ALA A 10 -22.86 -22.49 -3.45
CA ALA A 10 -21.60 -23.24 -3.49
C ALA A 10 -20.44 -22.28 -3.81
N VAL A 11 -19.46 -22.12 -2.91
CA VAL A 11 -17.99 -22.07 -3.15
C VAL A 11 -17.38 -22.08 -1.73
N MET A 12 -17.23 -23.26 -1.15
CA MET A 12 -15.95 -24.00 -1.04
C MET A 12 -15.06 -23.52 0.12
N LEU A 13 -15.39 -24.12 1.27
CA LEU A 13 -14.47 -24.51 2.32
C LEU A 13 -13.33 -25.34 1.70
N ILE A 14 -12.10 -24.83 1.68
CA ILE A 14 -10.90 -25.65 1.41
C ILE A 14 -10.12 -25.84 2.71
N LEU A 15 -9.97 -27.11 3.02
CA LEU A 15 -9.24 -27.79 4.07
C LEU A 15 -7.77 -27.34 4.23
N SER A 16 -7.39 -27.18 5.50
CA SER A 16 -6.22 -27.75 6.22
C SER A 16 -5.03 -28.32 5.41
N VAL A 17 -3.80 -28.08 5.87
CA VAL A 17 -3.02 -29.00 6.75
C VAL A 17 -1.66 -28.39 7.16
N ALA A 18 -1.45 -28.41 8.49
CA ALA A 18 -0.25 -28.62 9.31
C ALA A 18 1.15 -28.05 8.97
N ALA A 19 1.76 -27.46 10.00
CA ALA A 19 2.93 -28.08 10.65
C ALA A 19 3.06 -27.62 12.11
N MET A 20 3.09 -28.56 13.05
CA MET A 20 3.54 -28.36 14.43
C MET A 20 4.81 -29.16 14.69
N ALA A 21 5.64 -28.59 15.57
CA ALA A 21 6.66 -29.19 16.44
C ALA A 21 8.03 -29.58 15.85
N GLY A 22 9.09 -29.10 16.50
CA GLY A 22 10.47 -29.55 16.28
C GLY A 22 11.59 -28.77 16.97
N CYS A 23 11.60 -28.78 18.32
CA CYS A 23 12.75 -28.74 19.24
C CYS A 23 13.99 -27.83 19.05
N ASN A 24 14.15 -26.93 20.03
CA ASN A 24 15.21 -26.87 21.06
C ASN A 24 16.71 -26.81 20.66
N LYS A 25 17.39 -25.70 21.04
CA LYS A 25 18.56 -25.74 21.94
C LYS A 25 18.92 -24.38 22.51
N GLU A 26 18.96 -24.29 23.83
CA GLU A 26 19.56 -23.19 24.58
C GLU A 26 21.10 -23.15 24.43
N ASN A 27 21.60 -21.94 24.71
CA ASN A 27 22.82 -21.66 25.48
C ASN A 27 24.13 -21.36 24.72
N LYS A 28 24.55 -20.08 24.72
CA LYS A 28 25.75 -19.62 25.46
C LYS A 28 25.97 -18.10 25.36
N LYS A 29 25.96 -17.46 26.54
CA LYS A 29 26.79 -16.35 27.03
C LYS A 29 27.56 -15.50 25.99
N ALA A 30 27.21 -14.20 25.89
CA ALA A 30 28.12 -13.17 25.39
C ALA A 30 28.40 -12.17 26.52
N GLU A 31 29.58 -12.33 27.11
CA GLU A 31 30.21 -11.36 28.00
C GLU A 31 31.07 -10.44 27.12
N SER A 32 31.02 -9.14 27.43
CA SER A 32 31.68 -8.06 26.72
C SER A 32 33.19 -8.25 26.59
N THR A 33 33.76 -7.96 25.42
CA THR A 33 35.05 -7.23 25.33
C THR A 33 35.25 -6.64 23.93
N SER A 34 35.59 -5.36 23.93
CA SER A 34 36.03 -4.58 22.78
C SER A 34 37.40 -5.04 22.28
N SER A 35 37.59 -5.10 20.96
CA SER A 35 38.78 -4.52 20.32
C SER A 35 38.63 -4.46 18.80
N ASN A 36 39.32 -3.46 18.27
CA ASN A 36 39.26 -2.85 16.95
C ASN A 36 40.09 -3.66 15.91
N ALA A 37 39.56 -3.93 14.72
CA ALA A 37 40.36 -4.19 13.51
C ALA A 37 39.51 -4.14 12.23
N SER A 38 40.19 -3.76 11.15
CA SER A 38 39.74 -3.27 9.87
C SER A 38 38.96 -4.22 8.95
N SER A 39 38.18 -3.59 8.08
CA SER A 39 37.89 -3.99 6.68
C SER A 39 37.23 -5.35 6.46
N ALA A 40 35.90 -5.36 6.52
CA ALA A 40 35.09 -6.21 5.66
C ALA A 40 34.28 -5.30 4.73
N SER A 41 34.81 -5.14 3.51
CA SER A 41 34.08 -4.67 2.35
C SER A 41 32.86 -5.56 2.13
N SER A 42 31.71 -5.18 2.68
CA SER A 42 30.45 -5.51 2.02
C SER A 42 30.32 -4.51 0.89
N ALA A 43 30.83 -4.87 -0.30
CA ALA A 43 30.43 -4.20 -1.53
C ALA A 43 28.93 -4.44 -1.68
N GLN A 44 28.16 -3.58 -1.02
CA GLN A 44 26.72 -3.49 -1.15
C GLN A 44 26.52 -3.10 -2.61
N SER A 45 26.03 -4.06 -3.40
CA SER A 45 25.70 -3.87 -4.82
C SER A 45 25.11 -2.47 -4.98
N ALA A 46 25.82 -1.61 -5.71
CA ALA A 46 25.36 -0.25 -5.95
C ALA A 46 24.01 -0.39 -6.65
N ALA A 47 22.95 0.06 -6.00
CA ALA A 47 21.64 0.08 -6.62
C ALA A 47 21.76 0.86 -7.93
N SER A 48 21.26 0.28 -9.01
CA SER A 48 21.14 0.94 -10.30
C SER A 48 19.69 1.37 -10.48
N VAL A 49 19.48 2.50 -11.15
CA VAL A 49 18.14 2.97 -11.51
C VAL A 49 17.41 1.86 -12.28
N PRO A 50 16.23 1.42 -11.83
CA PRO A 50 15.47 0.38 -12.52
C PRO A 50 15.10 0.79 -13.93
N GLU A 51 15.05 -0.19 -14.83
CA GLU A 51 14.60 0.02 -16.20
C GLU A 51 13.16 0.56 -16.23
N GLY A 52 12.92 1.53 -17.11
CA GLY A 52 11.63 2.22 -17.24
C GLY A 52 11.32 3.24 -16.15
N ALA A 53 12.23 3.47 -15.19
CA ALA A 53 12.06 4.52 -14.19
C ALA A 53 12.41 5.91 -14.77
N THR A 54 11.57 6.90 -14.50
CA THR A 54 11.73 8.29 -14.95
C THR A 54 12.08 9.20 -13.77
N PRO A 55 12.92 10.24 -13.95
CA PRO A 55 13.23 11.20 -12.90
C PRO A 55 11.98 11.90 -12.36
N ILE A 56 11.88 12.04 -11.03
CA ILE A 56 10.80 12.82 -10.39
C ILE A 56 11.07 14.32 -10.52
N ALA A 57 12.32 14.72 -10.26
CA ALA A 57 12.82 16.07 -10.41
C ALA A 57 14.34 16.04 -10.59
N THR A 58 14.92 17.15 -11.03
CA THR A 58 16.37 17.30 -11.21
C THR A 58 16.88 18.54 -10.48
N THR A 59 18.14 18.51 -10.04
CA THR A 59 18.86 19.68 -9.54
C THR A 59 19.20 20.65 -10.69
N ALA A 60 19.73 21.83 -10.36
CA ALA A 60 20.19 22.80 -11.36
C ALA A 60 21.30 22.24 -12.27
N GLU A 61 22.09 21.29 -11.77
CA GLU A 61 23.14 20.59 -12.49
C GLU A 61 22.60 19.39 -13.31
N GLY A 62 21.28 19.20 -13.35
CA GLY A 62 20.63 18.13 -14.12
C GLY A 62 20.63 16.76 -13.44
N LYS A 63 21.01 16.65 -12.16
CA LYS A 63 21.03 15.37 -11.44
C LYS A 63 19.63 15.03 -10.92
N ALA A 64 19.14 13.82 -11.18
CA ALA A 64 17.86 13.35 -10.63
C ALA A 64 17.89 13.27 -9.10
N THR A 65 16.83 13.73 -8.44
CA THR A 65 16.65 13.65 -6.97
C THR A 65 15.93 12.38 -6.53
N GLY A 66 15.30 11.68 -7.46
CA GLY A 66 14.60 10.41 -7.28
C GLY A 66 13.97 9.97 -8.60
N TYR A 67 13.43 8.76 -8.61
CA TYR A 67 12.81 8.17 -9.80
C TYR A 67 11.45 7.57 -9.46
N THR A 68 10.58 7.51 -10.46
CA THR A 68 9.30 6.79 -10.39
C THR A 68 9.21 5.77 -11.52
N LYS A 69 8.53 4.65 -11.28
CA LYS A 69 8.14 3.67 -12.30
C LYS A 69 6.66 3.37 -12.12
N VAL A 70 5.97 3.11 -13.22
CA VAL A 70 4.57 2.64 -13.20
C VAL A 70 4.43 1.35 -13.98
N ASP A 71 3.66 0.42 -13.44
CA ASP A 71 3.17 -0.75 -14.14
C ASP A 71 1.70 -0.53 -14.48
N LYS A 72 1.30 -0.91 -15.69
CA LYS A 72 -0.06 -0.69 -16.21
C LYS A 72 -0.73 -2.00 -16.61
N ASP A 73 -2.05 -2.06 -16.48
CA ASP A 73 -2.86 -3.13 -17.06
C ASP A 73 -3.07 -2.96 -18.58
N GLU A 74 -3.83 -3.87 -19.18
CA GLU A 74 -4.15 -3.87 -20.62
C GLU A 74 -5.04 -2.69 -21.05
N LYS A 75 -5.80 -2.11 -20.12
CA LYS A 75 -6.59 -0.89 -20.34
C LYS A 75 -5.74 0.38 -20.22
N GLY A 76 -4.50 0.26 -19.73
CA GLY A 76 -3.57 1.37 -19.51
C GLY A 76 -3.70 2.01 -18.12
N HIS A 77 -4.49 1.45 -17.21
CA HIS A 77 -4.56 1.90 -15.83
C HIS A 77 -3.29 1.57 -15.08
N VAL A 78 -2.85 2.46 -14.20
CA VAL A 78 -1.70 2.22 -13.34
C VAL A 78 -2.10 1.25 -12.24
N VAL A 79 -1.61 0.01 -12.28
CA VAL A 79 -1.89 -0.98 -11.23
C VAL A 79 -0.86 -0.94 -10.11
N ARG A 80 0.32 -0.39 -10.38
CA ARG A 80 1.35 -0.14 -9.36
C ARG A 80 2.24 1.04 -9.71
N SER A 81 2.56 1.86 -8.72
CA SER A 81 3.57 2.92 -8.79
C SER A 81 4.69 2.65 -7.81
N TYR A 82 5.92 2.99 -8.19
CA TYR A 82 7.13 2.76 -7.41
C TYR A 82 7.89 4.05 -7.25
N THR A 83 8.45 4.31 -6.07
CA THR A 83 9.34 5.44 -5.82
C THR A 83 10.73 4.94 -5.47
N TYR A 84 11.75 5.51 -6.09
CA TYR A 84 13.15 5.21 -5.83
C TYR A 84 13.90 6.48 -5.45
N ASP A 85 14.92 6.36 -4.63
CA ASP A 85 15.83 7.48 -4.34
C ASP A 85 16.74 7.80 -5.54
N SER A 86 17.57 8.84 -5.41
CA SER A 86 18.52 9.24 -6.47
C SER A 86 19.55 8.17 -6.86
N LEU A 87 19.68 7.09 -6.08
CA LEU A 87 20.57 5.95 -6.36
C LEU A 87 19.79 4.75 -6.92
N GLY A 88 18.49 4.89 -7.18
CA GLY A 88 17.66 3.79 -7.68
C GLY A 88 17.23 2.78 -6.62
N LYS A 89 17.41 3.07 -5.33
CA LYS A 89 16.94 2.19 -4.25
C LYS A 89 15.45 2.46 -3.96
N LEU A 90 14.66 1.40 -3.96
CA LEU A 90 13.22 1.45 -3.69
C LEU A 90 12.95 2.10 -2.32
N GLN A 91 12.03 3.07 -2.30
CA GLN A 91 11.53 3.76 -1.12
C GLN A 91 10.12 3.31 -0.73
N GLY A 92 9.37 2.74 -1.68
CA GLY A 92 8.04 2.19 -1.45
C GLY A 92 7.27 2.04 -2.77
N SER A 93 6.08 1.46 -2.68
CA SER A 93 5.16 1.37 -3.82
C SER A 93 3.71 1.50 -3.39
N ILE A 94 2.84 1.83 -4.35
CA ILE A 94 1.39 1.89 -4.16
C ILE A 94 0.75 1.00 -5.21
N GLY A 95 -0.11 0.08 -4.79
CA GLY A 95 -0.97 -0.70 -5.68
C GLY A 95 -2.36 -0.08 -5.78
N TYR A 96 -2.98 -0.18 -6.94
CA TYR A 96 -4.29 0.41 -7.22
C TYR A 96 -5.27 -0.67 -7.71
N GLU A 97 -6.48 -0.65 -7.17
CA GLU A 97 -7.62 -1.42 -7.67
C GLU A 97 -8.70 -0.46 -8.13
N TYR A 98 -9.39 -0.82 -9.21
CA TYR A 98 -10.36 0.04 -9.89
C TYR A 98 -11.78 -0.55 -9.77
N ASP A 99 -12.79 0.32 -9.68
CA ASP A 99 -14.19 -0.07 -9.78
C ASP A 99 -14.65 -0.22 -11.24
N ASP A 100 -15.91 -0.61 -11.43
CA ASP A 100 -16.52 -0.82 -12.75
C ASP A 100 -16.64 0.46 -13.59
N ASN A 101 -16.48 1.64 -12.97
CA ASN A 101 -16.46 2.93 -13.65
C ASN A 101 -15.03 3.43 -13.93
N ASP A 102 -14.04 2.54 -13.78
CA ASP A 102 -12.61 2.80 -13.96
C ASP A 102 -12.06 3.89 -12.99
N PHE A 103 -12.70 4.10 -11.83
CA PHE A 103 -12.14 4.92 -10.76
C PHE A 103 -11.34 4.08 -9.77
N VAL A 104 -10.30 4.65 -9.14
CA VAL A 104 -9.53 3.97 -8.09
C VAL A 104 -10.42 3.72 -6.87
N ALA A 105 -10.79 2.46 -6.65
CA ALA A 105 -11.61 2.01 -5.52
C ALA A 105 -10.76 1.73 -4.28
N LYS A 106 -9.49 1.34 -4.47
CA LYS A 106 -8.58 1.01 -3.37
C LYS A 106 -7.14 1.34 -3.69
N GLU A 107 -6.42 1.81 -2.68
CA GLU A 107 -4.96 1.94 -2.67
C GLU A 107 -4.35 1.05 -1.58
N ILE A 108 -3.23 0.42 -1.90
CA ILE A 108 -2.44 -0.36 -0.95
C ILE A 108 -1.01 0.16 -0.96
N HIS A 109 -0.57 0.71 0.17
CA HIS A 109 0.78 1.23 0.34
C HIS A 109 1.70 0.14 0.86
N TYR A 110 2.85 -0.02 0.21
CA TYR A 110 3.85 -1.01 0.53
C TYR A 110 5.15 -0.34 0.97
N LYS A 111 5.76 -0.90 2.02
CA LYS A 111 7.12 -0.57 2.46
C LYS A 111 8.15 -1.10 1.46
N THR A 112 9.41 -0.77 1.70
CA THR A 112 10.55 -1.21 0.87
C THR A 112 10.78 -2.72 0.87
N ASP A 113 10.33 -3.44 1.90
CA ASP A 113 10.38 -4.90 2.00
C ASP A 113 9.16 -5.59 1.35
N GLY A 114 8.23 -4.82 0.77
CA GLY A 114 7.01 -5.33 0.14
C GLY A 114 5.87 -5.62 1.11
N THR A 115 6.03 -5.38 2.42
CA THR A 115 4.92 -5.49 3.38
C THR A 115 3.97 -4.31 3.29
N ILE A 116 2.69 -4.53 3.58
CA ILE A 116 1.68 -3.48 3.59
C ILE A 116 1.94 -2.54 4.77
N SER A 117 1.88 -1.22 4.55
CA SER A 117 1.85 -0.22 5.61
C SER A 117 0.44 0.31 5.87
N THR A 118 -0.33 0.54 4.82
CA THR A 118 -1.61 1.25 4.88
C THR A 118 -2.48 0.80 3.72
N GLN A 119 -3.79 0.76 3.93
CA GLN A 119 -4.79 0.53 2.90
C GLN A 119 -5.80 1.67 2.92
N VAL A 120 -6.25 2.10 1.75
CA VAL A 120 -7.26 3.16 1.61
C VAL A 120 -8.35 2.67 0.69
N VAL A 121 -9.62 2.83 1.08
CA VAL A 121 -10.79 2.51 0.26
C VAL A 121 -11.59 3.78 0.01
N PHE A 122 -12.07 3.95 -1.21
CA PHE A 122 -12.82 5.11 -1.67
C PHE A 122 -14.24 4.72 -2.03
N GLU A 123 -15.20 5.52 -1.58
CA GLU A 123 -16.60 5.44 -1.97
C GLU A 123 -16.96 6.74 -2.72
N ARG A 124 -17.73 6.62 -3.81
CA ARG A 124 -18.08 7.73 -4.70
C ARG A 124 -19.59 7.78 -4.93
N ASN A 125 -20.11 8.98 -5.20
CA ASN A 125 -21.47 9.14 -5.68
C ASN A 125 -21.58 8.85 -7.19
N GLU A 126 -22.80 8.90 -7.72
CA GLU A 126 -23.10 8.61 -9.14
C GLU A 126 -22.37 9.53 -10.14
N ASN A 127 -21.94 10.71 -9.69
CA ASN A 127 -21.17 11.66 -10.50
C ASN A 127 -19.65 11.42 -10.41
N GLY A 128 -19.20 10.40 -9.68
CA GLY A 128 -17.78 10.07 -9.49
C GLY A 128 -17.07 10.91 -8.42
N PHE A 129 -17.79 11.72 -7.64
CA PHE A 129 -17.18 12.48 -6.54
C PHE A 129 -16.98 11.59 -5.31
N GLU A 130 -15.80 11.67 -4.69
CA GLU A 130 -15.47 10.96 -3.44
C GLU A 130 -16.39 11.43 -2.32
N THR A 131 -17.20 10.51 -1.78
CA THR A 131 -18.09 10.76 -0.63
C THR A 131 -17.51 10.24 0.66
N LYS A 132 -16.62 9.24 0.59
CA LYS A 132 -15.94 8.71 1.76
C LYS A 132 -14.59 8.11 1.40
N ARG A 133 -13.65 8.25 2.33
CA ARG A 133 -12.34 7.60 2.32
C ARG A 133 -12.12 6.92 3.65
N THR A 134 -11.81 5.63 3.63
CA THR A 134 -11.51 4.85 4.83
C THR A 134 -10.05 4.44 4.82
N THR A 135 -9.29 4.84 5.85
CA THR A 135 -7.89 4.45 6.02
C THR A 135 -7.83 3.29 7.00
N MET A 136 -7.07 2.26 6.64
CA MET A 136 -6.86 1.06 7.43
C MET A 136 -5.37 0.76 7.58
N ASP A 137 -5.05 0.07 8.66
CA ASP A 137 -3.70 -0.46 8.88
C ASP A 137 -3.39 -1.65 7.96
N ALA A 138 -2.20 -2.23 8.14
CA ALA A 138 -1.73 -3.38 7.37
C ALA A 138 -2.59 -4.64 7.54
N GLN A 139 -3.36 -4.74 8.61
CA GLN A 139 -4.27 -5.85 8.91
C GLN A 139 -5.70 -5.58 8.41
N GLY A 140 -5.97 -4.39 7.87
CA GLY A 140 -7.29 -3.99 7.41
C GLY A 140 -8.19 -3.44 8.51
N LYS A 141 -7.64 -3.11 9.69
CA LYS A 141 -8.39 -2.44 10.75
C LYS A 141 -8.48 -0.95 10.44
N VAL A 142 -9.67 -0.38 10.53
CA VAL A 142 -9.90 1.06 10.34
C VAL A 142 -9.10 1.86 11.37
N THR A 143 -8.38 2.87 10.89
CA THR A 143 -7.62 3.82 11.72
C THR A 143 -8.23 5.21 11.68
N SER A 144 -8.89 5.57 10.57
CA SER A 144 -9.61 6.82 10.40
C SER A 144 -10.51 6.77 9.17
N SER A 145 -11.45 7.68 9.09
CA SER A 145 -12.18 7.93 7.83
C SER A 145 -12.47 9.40 7.64
N VAL A 146 -12.71 9.80 6.39
CA VAL A 146 -13.16 11.13 6.02
C VAL A 146 -14.45 10.97 5.24
N VAL A 147 -15.49 11.70 5.62
CA VAL A 147 -16.74 11.80 4.85
C VAL A 147 -16.78 13.17 4.19
N THR A 148 -17.07 13.21 2.90
CA THR A 148 -17.24 14.45 2.14
C THR A 148 -18.70 14.58 1.70
N THR A 149 -19.34 15.68 2.10
CA THR A 149 -20.69 16.04 1.64
C THR A 149 -20.62 17.23 0.70
N TYR A 150 -21.49 17.24 -0.31
CA TYR A 150 -21.54 18.29 -1.32
C TYR A 150 -22.87 19.01 -1.25
N SER A 151 -22.82 20.33 -1.12
CA SER A 151 -23.98 21.22 -1.25
C SER A 151 -24.39 21.38 -2.71
N GLU A 152 -25.59 21.91 -2.97
CA GLU A 152 -26.10 22.13 -4.34
C GLU A 152 -25.23 23.10 -5.16
N ASP A 153 -24.52 24.01 -4.52
CA ASP A 153 -23.56 24.94 -5.15
C ASP A 153 -22.20 24.31 -5.47
N GLY A 154 -22.02 23.01 -5.16
CA GLY A 154 -20.77 22.28 -5.34
C GLY A 154 -19.77 22.45 -4.20
N THR A 155 -20.12 23.18 -3.13
CA THR A 155 -19.24 23.33 -1.96
C THR A 155 -19.10 21.99 -1.24
N ALA A 156 -17.86 21.57 -0.99
CA ALA A 156 -17.53 20.34 -0.28
C ALA A 156 -17.23 20.60 1.20
N THR A 157 -17.88 19.86 2.10
CA THR A 157 -17.55 19.82 3.53
C THR A 157 -16.93 18.46 3.85
N ARG A 158 -15.81 18.46 4.58
CA ARG A 158 -15.11 17.25 5.03
C ARG A 158 -15.21 17.11 6.53
N THR A 159 -15.56 15.91 6.97
CA THR A 159 -15.61 15.54 8.39
C THR A 159 -14.71 14.33 8.60
N GLU A 160 -13.76 14.45 9.54
CA GLU A 160 -12.83 13.38 9.88
C GLU A 160 -13.35 12.59 11.08
N TYR A 161 -13.13 11.29 11.06
CA TYR A 161 -13.52 10.37 12.13
C TYR A 161 -12.33 9.51 12.53
N ASP A 162 -12.22 9.24 13.83
CA ASP A 162 -11.24 8.31 14.37
C ASP A 162 -11.59 6.84 14.04
N ALA A 163 -10.76 5.93 14.55
CA ALA A 163 -10.93 4.49 14.36
C ALA A 163 -12.26 3.93 14.92
N ASP A 164 -12.84 4.60 15.90
CA ASP A 164 -14.10 4.22 16.55
C ASP A 164 -15.32 4.89 15.88
N GLY A 165 -15.09 5.69 14.83
CA GLY A 165 -16.13 6.41 14.10
C GLY A 165 -16.61 7.67 14.80
N LYS A 166 -15.83 8.21 15.74
CA LYS A 166 -16.14 9.49 16.39
C LYS A 166 -15.49 10.63 15.61
N GLU A 167 -16.29 11.68 15.40
CA GLU A 167 -15.82 12.90 14.74
C GLU A 167 -14.64 13.54 15.50
N ILE A 168 -13.59 13.86 14.75
CA ILE A 168 -12.42 14.60 15.20
C ILE A 168 -12.69 16.08 14.91
N LYS A 169 -12.63 16.92 15.95
CA LYS A 169 -12.86 18.37 15.87
C LYS A 169 -11.57 19.15 16.04
#